data_AF-A0A8H4SBR2-F1
#
_entry.id   AF-A0A8H4SBR2-F1
#
_cell.length_a   1.000
_cell.length_b   1.000
_cell.length_c   1.000
_cell.angle_alpha   90.00
_cell.angle_beta   90.00
_cell.angle_gamma   90.00
#
_symmetry.space_group_name_H-M   'P 1'
#
loop_
_entity.id
_entity.type
_entity.pdbx_description
1 polymer ?
#
loop_
_entity_poly.entity_id
_entity_poly.type
_entity_poly.pdbx_seq_one_letter_code
_entity_poly.pdbx_strand_id
1 'polypeptide(L)'
;MEAASILSAMKGEKLKDSPQWLTWFAKVQLYAMQKNVWDLCNPEPPTTTEWRDRMDVYKMKCTKWEKQAKGLSDVNEYILTYLDPIHHLALITYRTPYDRLVYLKTRFARSTAYEEEIRMNWKVFAMQKPTGDIEQWLQKWNSLREQAVSLGISDADSNRDFLHAIKEVLPIWWQGKYQEIVMDKKVANCWIMNEAIRPEGYTLDEGKLEKAKKKLANDPGWKQWVDKATNEAKSKHHESASQIGKHALSAAKTGSLSLHNRWILDTGSSSHSIVH
;
A
#
# COMPACT_ATOMS: atom_id res chain seq x y z
N MET A 1 -61.00 19.87 38.12
CA MET A 1 -61.74 19.03 39.09
C MET A 1 -62.69 18.05 38.36
N GLU A 2 -62.34 17.51 37.18
CA GLU A 2 -63.40 17.11 36.22
C GLU A 2 -63.30 15.72 35.57
N ALA A 3 -62.11 15.15 35.32
CA ALA A 3 -62.01 13.86 34.61
C ALA A 3 -62.57 12.67 35.41
N ALA A 4 -62.36 12.67 36.73
CA ALA A 4 -62.96 11.67 37.62
C ALA A 4 -64.47 11.85 37.75
N SER A 5 -64.96 13.10 37.68
CA SER A 5 -66.40 13.42 37.71
C SER A 5 -67.11 12.97 36.43
N ILE A 6 -66.47 13.15 35.26
CA ILE A 6 -67.01 12.70 33.96
C ILE A 6 -67.00 11.17 33.87
N LEU A 7 -65.92 10.50 34.27
CA LEU A 7 -65.89 9.03 34.36
C LEU A 7 -66.97 8.49 35.30
N SER A 8 -67.18 9.14 36.45
CA SER A 8 -68.23 8.77 37.38
C SER A 8 -69.62 8.98 36.79
N ALA A 9 -69.84 10.05 36.02
CA ALA A 9 -71.10 10.33 35.33
C ALA A 9 -71.36 9.39 34.15
N MET A 10 -70.31 8.87 33.50
CA MET A 10 -70.41 7.86 32.43
C MET A 10 -70.56 6.43 32.99
N LYS A 11 -70.31 6.22 34.29
CA LYS A 11 -70.32 4.89 34.91
C LYS A 11 -71.76 4.35 35.01
N GLY A 12 -72.15 3.52 34.05
CA GLY A 12 -73.48 2.89 33.98
C GLY A 12 -74.34 3.35 32.81
N GLU A 13 -73.96 4.43 32.12
CA GLU A 13 -74.59 4.85 30.87
C GLU A 13 -74.11 3.94 29.73
N LYS A 14 -75.04 3.18 29.15
CA LYS A 14 -74.80 2.37 27.94
C LYS A 14 -75.58 2.99 26.79
N LEU A 15 -74.94 3.15 25.64
CA LEU A 15 -75.62 3.50 24.40
C LEU A 15 -76.56 2.36 24.01
N LYS A 16 -77.88 2.59 24.06
CA LYS A 16 -78.90 1.55 23.80
C LYS A 16 -79.60 1.74 22.46
N ASP A 17 -79.73 2.98 22.00
CA ASP A 17 -80.46 3.33 20.79
C ASP A 17 -79.84 4.54 20.07
N SER A 18 -80.26 4.76 18.82
CA SER A 18 -79.75 5.84 17.97
C SER A 18 -80.00 7.26 18.52
N PRO A 19 -81.15 7.58 19.14
CA PRO A 19 -81.39 8.91 19.72
C PRO A 19 -80.38 9.32 20.80
N GLN A 20 -79.79 8.36 21.52
CA GLN A 20 -78.78 8.62 22.56
C GLN A 20 -77.39 8.98 21.97
N TRP A 21 -77.17 8.75 20.68
CA TRP A 21 -75.85 8.89 20.04
C TRP A 21 -75.20 10.24 20.28
N LEU A 22 -75.91 11.34 19.99
CA LEU A 22 -75.32 12.70 20.05
C LEU A 22 -74.84 13.04 21.47
N THR A 23 -75.69 12.79 22.47
CA THR A 23 -75.38 13.08 23.87
C THR A 23 -74.27 12.18 24.41
N TRP A 24 -74.29 10.89 24.06
CA TRP A 24 -73.28 9.92 24.48
C TRP A 24 -71.93 10.23 23.83
N PHE A 25 -71.92 10.50 22.52
CA PHE A 25 -70.73 10.84 21.76
C PHE A 25 -70.06 12.12 22.26
N ALA A 26 -70.84 13.16 22.58
CA ALA A 26 -70.32 14.41 23.15
C ALA A 26 -69.59 14.19 24.50
N LYS A 27 -70.11 13.29 25.36
CA LYS A 27 -69.45 12.92 26.62
C LYS A 27 -68.14 12.17 26.38
N VAL A 28 -68.13 11.22 25.44
CA VAL A 28 -66.92 10.48 25.05
C VAL A 28 -65.87 11.42 24.45
N GLN A 29 -66.29 12.37 23.61
CA GLN A 29 -65.43 13.40 23.05
C GLN A 29 -64.79 14.25 24.14
N LEU A 30 -65.60 14.80 25.07
CA LEU A 30 -65.08 15.58 26.19
C LEU A 30 -64.08 14.79 27.04
N TYR A 31 -64.39 13.52 27.31
CA TYR A 31 -63.49 12.64 28.07
C TYR A 31 -62.18 12.38 27.32
N ALA A 32 -62.24 12.11 26.02
CA ALA A 32 -61.06 11.89 25.17
C ALA A 32 -60.22 13.16 24.98
N MET A 33 -60.85 14.34 24.89
CA MET A 33 -60.18 15.64 24.87
C MET A 33 -59.45 15.91 26.19
N GLN A 34 -60.07 15.63 27.34
CA GLN A 34 -59.42 15.74 28.65
C GLN A 34 -58.22 14.78 28.82
N LYS A 35 -58.25 13.64 28.14
CA LYS A 35 -57.14 12.68 28.12
C LYS A 35 -56.11 12.98 27.03
N ASN A 36 -56.27 14.04 26.24
CA ASN A 36 -55.43 14.38 25.10
C ASN A 36 -55.28 13.23 24.07
N VAL A 37 -56.33 12.44 23.87
CA VAL A 37 -56.34 11.31 22.92
C VAL A 37 -57.41 11.46 21.83
N TRP A 38 -58.16 12.56 21.83
CA TRP A 38 -59.24 12.78 20.86
C TRP A 38 -58.76 12.67 19.41
N ASP A 39 -57.57 13.20 19.11
CA ASP A 39 -56.98 13.13 17.77
C ASP A 39 -56.74 11.70 17.25
N LEU A 40 -56.71 10.71 18.15
CA LEU A 40 -56.50 9.30 17.81
C LEU A 40 -57.81 8.50 17.66
N CYS A 41 -58.91 8.96 18.26
CA CYS A 41 -60.17 8.22 18.33
C CYS A 41 -61.38 8.97 17.76
N ASN A 42 -61.20 10.18 17.25
CA ASN A 42 -62.22 10.93 16.52
C ASN A 42 -62.68 10.11 15.30
N PRO A 43 -63.97 9.73 15.20
CA PRO A 43 -64.50 8.98 14.06
C PRO A 43 -64.63 9.83 12.79
N GLU A 44 -64.57 11.16 12.92
CA GLU A 44 -64.51 12.06 11.77
C GLU A 44 -63.12 11.97 11.11
N PRO A 45 -63.03 12.01 9.78
CA PRO A 45 -61.75 11.96 9.08
C PRO A 45 -60.85 13.10 9.56
N PRO A 46 -59.62 12.82 10.05
CA PRO A 46 -58.79 13.87 10.62
C PRO A 46 -58.40 14.90 9.56
N THR A 47 -58.64 16.17 9.88
CA THR A 47 -58.27 17.33 9.05
C THR A 47 -56.78 17.67 9.11
N THR A 48 -55.99 16.96 9.91
CA THR A 48 -54.54 17.17 10.07
C THR A 48 -53.73 16.18 9.24
N THR A 49 -53.21 16.68 8.12
CA THR A 49 -52.21 16.05 7.23
C THR A 49 -50.97 15.57 8.00
N GLU A 50 -50.61 16.24 9.11
CA GLU A 50 -49.34 16.04 9.81
C GLU A 50 -49.08 14.64 10.39
N TRP A 51 -50.08 13.97 10.98
CA TRP A 51 -49.85 12.63 11.55
C TRP A 51 -49.77 11.56 10.46
N ARG A 52 -50.59 11.68 9.42
CA ARG A 52 -50.51 10.82 8.22
C ARG A 52 -49.17 11.02 7.52
N ASP A 53 -48.75 12.26 7.30
CA ASP A 53 -47.47 12.60 6.68
C ASP A 53 -46.29 12.07 7.51
N ARG A 54 -46.32 12.22 8.85
CA ARG A 54 -45.28 11.64 9.73
C ARG A 54 -45.27 10.13 9.70
N MET A 55 -46.44 9.49 9.69
CA MET A 55 -46.57 8.04 9.60
C MET A 55 -46.10 7.50 8.25
N ASP A 56 -46.39 8.20 7.15
CA ASP A 56 -45.96 7.82 5.81
C ASP A 56 -44.46 8.05 5.61
N VAL A 57 -43.90 9.15 6.14
CA VAL A 57 -42.45 9.35 6.22
C VAL A 57 -41.78 8.26 7.06
N TYR A 58 -42.38 7.85 8.17
CA TYR A 58 -41.87 6.75 8.99
C TYR A 58 -41.91 5.41 8.23
N LYS A 59 -43.04 5.07 7.59
CA LYS A 59 -43.17 3.88 6.74
C LYS A 59 -42.17 3.89 5.58
N MET A 60 -41.97 5.03 4.91
CA MET A 60 -40.94 5.17 3.87
C MET A 60 -39.54 4.94 4.43
N LYS A 61 -39.23 5.46 5.63
CA LYS A 61 -37.93 5.23 6.27
C LYS A 61 -37.75 3.78 6.68
N CYS A 62 -38.78 3.13 7.23
CA CYS A 62 -38.76 1.70 7.57
C CYS A 62 -38.55 0.83 6.34
N THR A 63 -39.34 1.03 5.28
CA THR A 63 -39.19 0.28 4.02
C THR A 63 -37.82 0.50 3.36
N LYS A 64 -37.29 1.73 3.42
CA LYS A 64 -35.92 2.02 2.97
C LYS A 64 -34.89 1.26 3.81
N TRP A 65 -35.02 1.30 5.13
CA TRP A 65 -34.12 0.60 6.04
C TRP A 65 -34.16 -0.91 5.85
N GLU A 66 -35.36 -1.50 5.69
CA GLU A 66 -35.54 -2.93 5.42
C GLU A 66 -34.87 -3.34 4.10
N LYS A 67 -35.05 -2.55 3.03
CA LYS A 67 -34.37 -2.78 1.75
C LYS A 67 -32.85 -2.71 1.90
N GLN A 68 -32.35 -1.73 2.65
CA GLN A 68 -30.90 -1.58 2.88
C GLN A 68 -30.34 -2.71 3.74
N ALA A 69 -31.06 -3.14 4.79
CA ALA A 69 -30.67 -4.26 5.64
C ALA A 69 -30.63 -5.57 4.85
N LYS A 70 -31.63 -5.81 4.00
CA LYS A 70 -31.62 -6.94 3.07
C LYS A 70 -30.42 -6.87 2.12
N GLY A 71 -30.21 -5.73 1.47
CA GLY A 71 -29.06 -5.55 0.56
C GLY A 71 -27.71 -5.76 1.26
N LEU A 72 -27.57 -5.35 2.53
CA LEU A 72 -26.36 -5.63 3.32
C LEU A 72 -26.19 -7.12 3.60
N SER A 73 -27.28 -7.85 3.85
CA SER A 73 -27.25 -9.30 4.00
C SER A 73 -26.84 -9.99 2.70
N ASP A 74 -27.43 -9.59 1.57
CA ASP A 74 -27.13 -10.15 0.25
C ASP A 74 -25.66 -9.92 -0.14
N VAL A 75 -25.14 -8.71 0.11
CA VAL A 75 -23.70 -8.40 -0.08
C VAL A 75 -22.83 -9.27 0.82
N ASN A 76 -23.25 -9.49 2.06
CA ASN A 76 -22.49 -10.32 2.97
C ASN A 76 -22.44 -11.79 2.52
N GLU A 77 -23.58 -12.33 2.08
CA GLU A 77 -23.66 -13.68 1.52
C GLU A 77 -22.81 -13.79 0.26
N TYR A 78 -22.81 -12.79 -0.61
CA TYR A 78 -21.96 -12.74 -1.80
C TYR A 78 -20.47 -12.81 -1.43
N ILE A 79 -20.03 -11.99 -0.48
CA ILE A 79 -18.63 -12.00 -0.01
C ILE A 79 -18.23 -13.39 0.50
N LEU A 80 -19.07 -14.05 1.28
CA LEU A 80 -18.74 -15.36 1.87
C LEU A 80 -18.83 -16.51 0.86
N THR A 81 -19.78 -16.44 -0.08
CA THR A 81 -20.01 -17.48 -1.09
C THR A 81 -18.91 -17.49 -2.15
N TYR A 82 -18.46 -16.31 -2.59
CA TYR A 82 -17.53 -16.19 -3.73
C TYR A 82 -16.07 -15.92 -3.34
N LEU A 83 -15.77 -15.83 -2.04
CA LEU A 83 -14.39 -15.78 -1.56
C LEU A 83 -13.83 -17.18 -1.41
N ASP A 84 -12.56 -17.37 -1.78
CA ASP A 84 -11.86 -18.64 -1.59
C ASP A 84 -11.92 -19.09 -0.11
N PRO A 85 -12.28 -20.37 0.19
CA PRO A 85 -12.39 -20.91 1.54
C PRO A 85 -11.16 -20.68 2.43
N ILE A 86 -9.95 -20.59 1.84
CA ILE A 86 -8.70 -20.32 2.57
C ILE A 86 -8.76 -18.99 3.33
N HIS A 87 -9.56 -18.03 2.86
CA HIS A 87 -9.69 -16.70 3.46
C HIS A 87 -10.85 -16.58 4.45
N HIS A 88 -11.72 -17.60 4.58
CA HIS A 88 -12.93 -17.53 5.40
C HIS A 88 -12.63 -17.41 6.89
N LEU A 89 -11.65 -18.17 7.40
CA LEU A 89 -11.24 -18.10 8.81
C LEU A 89 -10.86 -16.69 9.25
N ALA A 90 -10.22 -15.94 8.35
CA ALA A 90 -9.80 -14.57 8.63
C ALA A 90 -10.98 -13.57 8.63
N LEU A 91 -12.13 -13.95 8.06
CA LEU A 91 -13.34 -13.12 8.04
C LEU A 91 -14.29 -13.35 9.23
N ILE A 92 -14.04 -14.36 10.07
CA ILE A 92 -14.91 -14.72 11.21
C ILE A 92 -15.00 -13.58 12.24
N THR A 93 -13.91 -12.84 12.44
CA THR A 93 -13.83 -11.75 13.42
C THR A 93 -14.57 -10.48 12.98
N TYR A 94 -14.86 -10.34 11.69
CA TYR A 94 -15.52 -9.16 11.13
C TYR A 94 -17.01 -9.42 10.98
N ARG A 95 -17.84 -8.61 11.67
CA ARG A 95 -19.30 -8.84 11.73
C ARG A 95 -20.06 -8.23 10.56
N THR A 96 -19.62 -7.06 10.10
CA THR A 96 -20.32 -6.33 9.03
C THR A 96 -19.67 -6.60 7.67
N PRO A 97 -20.43 -6.56 6.56
CA PRO A 97 -19.86 -6.62 5.22
C PRO A 97 -18.85 -5.49 4.96
N TYR A 98 -19.05 -4.32 5.57
CA TYR A 98 -18.11 -3.21 5.50
C TYR A 98 -16.73 -3.59 6.07
N ASP A 99 -16.69 -4.12 7.29
CA ASP A 99 -15.43 -4.49 7.95
C ASP A 99 -14.69 -5.59 7.16
N ARG A 100 -15.46 -6.57 6.64
CA ARG A 100 -14.93 -7.62 5.74
C ARG A 100 -14.28 -7.00 4.51
N LEU A 101 -14.95 -6.05 3.84
CA LEU A 101 -14.41 -5.36 2.66
C LEU A 101 -13.18 -4.50 2.98
N VAL A 102 -13.14 -3.82 4.12
CA VAL A 102 -11.96 -3.03 4.54
C VAL A 102 -10.76 -3.95 4.74
N TYR A 103 -10.95 -5.09 5.40
CA TYR A 103 -9.90 -6.09 5.56
C TYR A 103 -9.42 -6.66 4.22
N LEU A 104 -10.35 -7.08 3.36
CA LEU A 104 -10.03 -7.59 2.02
C LEU A 104 -9.27 -6.55 1.20
N LYS A 105 -9.71 -5.29 1.21
CA LYS A 105 -9.00 -4.19 0.55
C LYS A 105 -7.59 -4.03 1.09
N THR A 106 -7.40 -4.05 2.41
CA THR A 106 -6.07 -3.92 3.02
C THR A 106 -5.13 -5.07 2.64
N ARG A 107 -5.68 -6.28 2.52
CA ARG A 107 -4.91 -7.50 2.23
C ARG A 107 -4.60 -7.68 0.75
N PHE A 108 -5.56 -7.37 -0.13
CA PHE A 108 -5.48 -7.67 -1.56
C PHE A 108 -5.31 -6.45 -2.45
N ALA A 109 -5.72 -5.25 -2.03
CA ALA A 109 -5.56 -4.03 -2.84
C ALA A 109 -4.15 -3.43 -2.76
N ARG A 110 -3.17 -4.18 -2.23
CA ARG A 110 -1.75 -3.76 -2.19
C ARG A 110 -1.13 -3.65 -3.58
N SER A 111 -1.80 -4.14 -4.62
CA SER A 111 -1.37 -4.00 -6.01
C SER A 111 -2.59 -4.04 -6.90
N THR A 112 -2.68 -3.14 -7.87
CA THR A 112 -3.67 -3.33 -8.94
C THR A 112 -3.33 -4.64 -9.68
N ALA A 113 -4.32 -5.35 -10.23
CA ALA A 113 -4.05 -6.59 -10.99
C ALA A 113 -2.98 -6.38 -12.08
N TYR A 114 -2.96 -5.17 -12.65
CA TYR A 114 -1.95 -4.68 -13.58
C TYR A 114 -0.52 -4.62 -12.99
N GLU A 115 -0.36 -4.14 -11.76
CA GLU A 115 0.96 -4.07 -11.09
C GLU A 115 1.51 -5.45 -10.73
N GLU A 116 0.64 -6.38 -10.32
CA GLU A 116 1.03 -7.76 -10.04
C GLU A 116 1.37 -8.51 -11.35
N GLU A 117 0.62 -8.24 -12.42
CA GLU A 117 0.93 -8.75 -13.76
C GLU A 117 2.30 -8.26 -14.24
N ILE A 118 2.62 -6.97 -14.07
CA ILE A 118 3.96 -6.44 -14.40
C ILE A 118 5.04 -7.12 -13.56
N ARG A 119 4.83 -7.30 -12.25
CA ARG A 119 5.80 -8.00 -11.38
C ARG A 119 6.01 -9.45 -11.78
N MET A 120 4.93 -10.15 -12.12
CA MET A 120 4.98 -11.54 -12.56
C MET A 120 5.67 -11.64 -13.92
N ASN A 121 5.33 -10.76 -14.86
CA ASN A 121 5.98 -10.66 -16.16
C ASN A 121 7.47 -10.32 -16.03
N TRP A 122 7.85 -9.39 -15.16
CA TRP A 122 9.25 -9.07 -14.86
C TRP A 122 9.98 -10.31 -14.33
N LYS A 123 9.43 -10.98 -13.31
CA LYS A 123 10.06 -12.14 -12.68
C LYS A 123 10.28 -13.29 -13.67
N VAL A 124 9.30 -13.56 -14.53
CA VAL A 124 9.40 -14.60 -15.56
C VAL A 124 10.39 -14.20 -16.64
N PHE A 125 10.29 -12.97 -17.16
CA PHE A 125 11.14 -12.49 -18.26
C PHE A 125 12.61 -12.33 -17.85
N ALA A 126 12.86 -11.88 -16.61
CA ALA A 126 14.20 -11.78 -16.03
C ALA A 126 14.93 -13.11 -15.91
N MET A 127 14.18 -14.22 -15.77
CA MET A 127 14.74 -15.57 -15.71
C MET A 127 14.96 -16.19 -17.10
N GLN A 128 14.40 -15.58 -18.15
CA GLN A 128 14.52 -16.10 -19.51
C GLN A 128 15.77 -15.56 -20.18
N LYS A 129 16.54 -16.47 -20.80
CA LYS A 129 17.62 -16.08 -21.69
C LYS A 129 17.07 -15.34 -22.93
N PRO A 130 17.83 -14.39 -23.50
CA PRO A 130 17.51 -13.81 -24.79
C PRO A 130 17.24 -14.90 -25.83
N THR A 131 16.09 -14.83 -26.49
CA THR A 131 15.69 -15.75 -27.56
C THR A 131 15.23 -14.95 -28.79
N GLY A 132 15.59 -15.43 -29.98
CA GLY A 132 15.24 -14.76 -31.24
C GLY A 132 16.08 -13.50 -31.49
N ASP A 133 15.42 -12.42 -31.92
CA ASP A 133 16.04 -11.13 -32.22
C ASP A 133 16.44 -10.41 -30.92
N ILE A 134 17.74 -10.18 -30.75
CA ILE A 134 18.33 -9.56 -29.57
C ILE A 134 17.83 -8.12 -29.40
N GLU A 135 17.61 -7.39 -30.48
CA GLU A 135 17.18 -5.98 -30.42
C GLU A 135 15.73 -5.88 -29.92
N GLN A 136 14.85 -6.75 -30.41
CA GLN A 136 13.47 -6.85 -29.92
C GLN A 136 13.43 -7.29 -28.46
N TRP A 137 14.29 -8.23 -28.07
CA TRP A 137 14.41 -8.67 -26.68
C TRP A 137 14.86 -7.52 -25.77
N LEU A 138 15.85 -6.73 -26.18
CA LEU A 138 16.34 -5.56 -25.43
C LEU A 138 15.26 -4.46 -25.30
N GLN A 139 14.50 -4.18 -26.36
CA GLN A 139 13.39 -3.23 -26.30
C GLN A 139 12.33 -3.66 -25.28
N LYS A 140 11.97 -4.95 -25.30
CA LYS A 140 11.02 -5.52 -24.33
C LYS A 140 11.57 -5.49 -22.91
N TRP A 141 12.86 -5.78 -22.72
CA TRP A 141 13.53 -5.69 -21.43
C TRP A 141 13.47 -4.28 -20.85
N ASN A 142 13.82 -3.26 -21.64
CA ASN A 142 13.81 -1.87 -21.18
C ASN A 142 12.39 -1.41 -20.81
N SER A 143 11.39 -1.73 -21.64
CA SER A 143 10.00 -1.38 -21.36
C SER A 143 9.49 -2.01 -20.05
N LEU A 144 9.79 -3.30 -19.83
CA LEU A 144 9.41 -3.99 -18.59
C LEU A 144 10.19 -3.49 -17.39
N ARG A 145 11.47 -3.13 -17.56
CA ARG A 145 12.30 -2.55 -16.50
C ARG A 145 11.75 -1.20 -16.05
N GLU A 146 11.43 -0.30 -16.97
CA GLU A 146 10.89 1.03 -16.63
C GLU A 146 9.59 0.90 -15.83
N GLN A 147 8.72 -0.03 -16.24
CA GLN A 147 7.49 -0.35 -15.51
C GLN A 147 7.79 -0.95 -14.14
N ALA A 148 8.69 -1.94 -14.04
CA ALA A 148 9.11 -2.56 -12.79
C ALA A 148 9.73 -1.56 -11.78
N VAL A 149 10.59 -0.67 -12.26
CA VAL A 149 11.22 0.40 -11.46
C VAL A 149 10.19 1.38 -10.95
N SER A 150 9.20 1.75 -11.78
CA SER A 150 8.09 2.61 -11.36
C SER A 150 7.24 1.99 -10.23
N LEU A 151 7.27 0.66 -10.11
CA LEU A 151 6.58 -0.12 -9.07
C LEU A 151 7.47 -0.47 -7.86
N GLY A 152 8.66 0.10 -7.77
CA GLY A 152 9.54 -0.03 -6.60
C GLY A 152 10.58 -1.14 -6.68
N ILE A 153 10.79 -1.78 -7.84
CA ILE A 153 11.98 -2.62 -8.05
C ILE A 153 13.21 -1.71 -8.12
N SER A 154 14.21 -1.98 -7.29
CA SER A 154 15.47 -1.24 -7.31
C SER A 154 16.18 -1.40 -8.65
N ASP A 155 16.73 -0.30 -9.17
CA ASP A 155 17.59 -0.32 -10.36
C ASP A 155 18.77 -1.29 -10.19
N ALA A 156 19.26 -1.47 -8.96
CA ALA A 156 20.34 -2.41 -8.67
C ALA A 156 19.91 -3.88 -8.85
N ASP A 157 18.69 -4.22 -8.40
CA ASP A 157 18.14 -5.57 -8.58
C ASP A 157 17.84 -5.84 -10.05
N SER A 158 17.29 -4.86 -10.77
CA SER A 158 17.03 -4.99 -12.21
C SER A 158 18.30 -5.23 -13.03
N ASN A 159 19.39 -4.55 -12.68
CA ASN A 159 20.70 -4.74 -13.30
C ASN A 159 21.28 -6.13 -13.00
N ARG A 160 21.08 -6.65 -11.78
CA ARG A 160 21.49 -8.02 -11.41
C ARG A 160 20.73 -9.05 -12.23
N ASP A 161 19.42 -8.86 -12.35
CA ASP A 161 18.53 -9.73 -13.12
C ASP A 161 18.92 -9.76 -14.61
N PHE A 162 19.28 -8.61 -15.19
CA PHE A 162 19.80 -8.53 -16.57
C PHE A 162 21.09 -9.33 -16.76
N LEU A 163 22.04 -9.17 -15.84
CA LEU A 163 23.30 -9.92 -15.87
C LEU A 163 23.04 -11.44 -15.78
N HIS A 164 22.07 -11.87 -14.99
CA HIS A 164 21.70 -13.29 -14.93
C HIS A 164 21.10 -13.79 -16.25
N ALA A 165 20.20 -13.04 -16.87
CA ALA A 165 19.54 -13.42 -18.12
C ALA A 165 20.52 -13.63 -19.29
N ILE A 166 21.54 -12.78 -19.41
CA ILE A 166 22.50 -12.81 -20.52
C ILE A 166 23.70 -13.72 -20.27
N LYS A 167 23.87 -14.24 -19.05
CA LYS A 167 25.04 -15.04 -18.64
C LYS A 167 25.31 -16.22 -19.58
N GLU A 168 24.25 -16.90 -20.02
CA GLU A 168 24.38 -18.07 -20.89
C GLU A 168 24.58 -17.71 -22.36
N VAL A 169 24.11 -16.54 -22.80
CA VAL A 169 24.13 -16.12 -24.21
C VAL A 169 25.44 -15.38 -24.54
N LEU A 170 25.96 -14.59 -23.61
CA LEU A 170 27.20 -13.81 -23.76
C LEU A 170 28.15 -14.07 -22.59
N PRO A 171 28.62 -15.32 -22.39
CA PRO A 171 29.40 -15.70 -21.22
C PRO A 171 30.74 -14.95 -21.10
N ILE A 172 31.42 -14.67 -22.22
CA ILE A 172 32.70 -13.96 -22.24
C ILE A 172 32.52 -12.49 -21.83
N TRP A 173 31.51 -11.81 -22.39
CA TRP A 173 31.19 -10.43 -22.04
C TRP A 173 30.72 -10.31 -20.60
N TRP A 174 29.84 -11.23 -20.18
CA TRP A 174 29.35 -11.31 -18.81
C TRP A 174 30.49 -11.52 -17.81
N GLN A 175 31.41 -12.43 -18.10
CA GLN A 175 32.56 -12.71 -17.24
C GLN A 175 33.48 -11.49 -17.13
N GLY A 176 33.77 -10.81 -18.24
CA GLY A 176 34.55 -9.57 -18.24
C GLY A 176 33.88 -8.45 -17.43
N LYS A 177 32.59 -8.21 -17.65
CA LYS A 177 31.83 -7.16 -16.92
C LYS A 177 31.61 -7.50 -15.45
N TYR A 178 31.38 -8.76 -15.11
CA TYR A 178 31.26 -9.21 -13.73
C TYR A 178 32.60 -9.07 -12.98
N GLN A 179 33.72 -9.40 -13.63
CA GLN A 179 35.06 -9.17 -13.08
C GLN A 179 35.35 -7.68 -12.88
N GLU A 180 35.02 -6.82 -13.86
CA GLU A 180 35.15 -5.37 -13.75
C GLU A 180 34.35 -4.83 -12.55
N ILE A 181 33.06 -5.16 -12.44
CA ILE A 181 32.18 -4.62 -11.39
C ILE A 181 32.53 -5.15 -9.98
N VAL A 182 32.84 -6.44 -9.85
CA VAL A 182 33.09 -7.08 -8.54
C VAL A 182 34.50 -6.82 -8.04
N MET A 183 35.50 -6.78 -8.92
CA MET A 183 36.88 -6.57 -8.50
C MET A 183 37.12 -5.10 -8.16
N ASP A 184 36.68 -4.17 -9.01
CA ASP A 184 36.92 -2.72 -8.86
C ASP A 184 36.33 -2.17 -7.54
N LYS A 185 35.12 -2.60 -7.18
CA LYS A 185 34.48 -2.24 -5.90
C LYS A 185 35.11 -2.90 -4.67
N LYS A 186 35.64 -4.12 -4.78
CA LYS A 186 36.23 -4.84 -3.64
C LYS A 186 37.57 -4.25 -3.22
N VAL A 187 38.41 -3.81 -4.14
CA VAL A 187 39.73 -3.26 -3.80
C VAL A 187 39.63 -1.82 -3.32
N ALA A 188 38.78 -0.99 -3.93
CA ALA A 188 38.55 0.37 -3.49
C ALA A 188 38.14 0.47 -2.01
N ASN A 189 37.29 -0.46 -1.54
CA ASN A 189 36.70 -0.46 -0.19
C ASN A 189 37.37 -1.42 0.81
N CYS A 190 38.47 -2.08 0.46
CA CYS A 190 39.11 -3.07 1.34
C CYS A 190 40.22 -2.41 2.19
N TRP A 191 40.01 -2.26 3.50
CA TRP A 191 41.00 -1.70 4.44
C TRP A 191 42.33 -2.48 4.55
N ILE A 192 42.32 -3.74 4.12
CA ILE A 192 43.53 -4.57 4.06
C ILE A 192 44.40 -4.14 2.88
N MET A 193 43.80 -3.77 1.74
CA MET A 193 44.52 -3.42 0.51
C MET A 193 44.72 -1.91 0.35
N ASN A 194 43.76 -1.11 0.84
CA ASN A 194 43.79 0.35 0.76
C ASN A 194 43.99 0.95 2.15
N GLU A 195 45.23 1.38 2.41
CA GLU A 195 45.63 2.00 3.68
C GLU A 195 44.95 3.35 3.94
N ALA A 196 44.60 4.10 2.89
CA ALA A 196 44.07 5.46 3.04
C ALA A 196 42.65 5.53 3.61
N ILE A 197 41.91 4.42 3.55
CA ILE A 197 40.54 4.31 4.09
C ILE A 197 40.50 3.48 5.39
N ARG A 198 41.67 3.09 5.91
CA ARG A 198 41.77 2.31 7.15
C ARG A 198 41.44 3.22 8.35
N PRO A 199 40.53 2.81 9.27
CA PRO A 199 40.24 3.60 10.46
C PRO A 199 41.48 3.80 11.34
N GLU A 200 41.65 5.00 11.90
CA GLU A 200 42.72 5.31 12.85
C GLU A 200 42.64 4.40 14.09
N GLY A 201 43.77 3.81 14.48
CA GLY A 201 43.84 2.86 15.59
C GLY A 201 43.44 1.42 15.28
N TYR A 202 43.03 1.10 14.03
CA TYR A 202 42.71 -0.27 13.64
C TYR A 202 43.98 -1.13 13.46
N THR A 203 44.15 -2.13 14.32
CA THR A 203 45.22 -3.12 14.22
C THR A 203 44.81 -4.26 13.27
N LEU A 204 45.60 -4.45 12.21
CA LEU A 204 45.39 -5.54 11.27
C LEU A 204 45.88 -6.86 11.86
N ASP A 205 45.02 -7.88 11.80
CA ASP A 205 45.42 -9.26 12.05
C ASP A 205 46.53 -9.69 11.07
N GLU A 206 47.71 -10.02 11.59
CA GLU A 206 48.88 -10.39 10.80
C GLU A 206 48.60 -11.57 9.86
N GLY A 207 47.77 -12.54 10.30
CA GLY A 207 47.40 -13.70 9.51
C GLY A 207 46.58 -13.36 8.25
N LYS A 208 45.71 -12.35 8.31
CA LYS A 208 44.96 -11.85 7.14
C LYS A 208 45.84 -11.06 6.19
N LEU A 209 46.76 -10.24 6.72
CA LEU A 209 47.72 -9.48 5.92
C LEU A 209 48.65 -10.41 5.14
N GLU A 210 49.17 -11.45 5.80
CA GLU A 210 50.10 -12.40 5.18
C GLU A 210 49.42 -13.23 4.09
N LYS A 211 48.16 -13.62 4.30
CA LYS A 211 47.34 -14.29 3.27
C LYS A 211 47.09 -13.38 2.07
N ALA A 212 46.82 -12.08 2.30
CA ALA A 212 46.63 -11.12 1.21
C ALA A 212 47.93 -10.89 0.43
N LYS A 213 49.06 -10.68 1.13
CA LYS A 213 50.40 -10.54 0.52
C LYS A 213 50.82 -11.77 -0.28
N LYS A 214 50.60 -12.98 0.25
CA LYS A 214 50.87 -14.24 -0.46
C LYS A 214 50.05 -14.36 -1.74
N LYS A 215 48.80 -13.95 -1.68
CA LYS A 215 47.87 -13.90 -2.82
C LYS A 215 48.31 -12.90 -3.90
N LEU A 216 48.75 -11.72 -3.50
CA LEU A 216 49.35 -10.70 -4.36
C LEU A 216 50.69 -11.14 -4.98
N ALA A 217 51.52 -11.86 -4.22
CA ALA A 217 52.82 -12.34 -4.70
C ALA A 217 52.68 -13.45 -5.75
N ASN A 218 51.64 -14.28 -5.62
CA ASN A 218 51.37 -15.38 -6.54
C ASN A 218 50.75 -14.94 -7.88
N ASP A 219 50.27 -13.69 -7.98
CA ASP A 219 49.65 -13.15 -9.20
C ASP A 219 50.14 -11.71 -9.48
N PRO A 220 51.21 -11.56 -10.27
CA PRO A 220 51.77 -10.25 -10.62
C PRO A 220 50.78 -9.35 -11.38
N GLY A 221 49.87 -9.93 -12.17
CA GLY A 221 48.86 -9.18 -12.92
C GLY A 221 47.80 -8.61 -11.98
N TRP A 222 47.37 -9.41 -11.00
CA TRP A 222 46.46 -8.95 -9.96
C TRP A 222 47.10 -7.86 -9.08
N LYS A 223 48.40 -7.97 -8.75
CA LYS A 223 49.12 -6.91 -8.03
C LYS A 223 49.13 -5.58 -8.77
N GLN A 224 49.49 -5.57 -10.06
CA GLN A 224 49.48 -4.35 -10.87
C GLN A 224 48.09 -3.71 -10.91
N TRP A 225 47.04 -4.53 -11.01
CA TRP A 225 45.66 -4.06 -11.02
C TRP A 225 45.23 -3.49 -9.65
N VAL A 226 45.57 -4.17 -8.54
CA VAL A 226 45.32 -3.69 -7.17
C VAL A 226 46.00 -2.35 -6.91
N ASP A 227 47.26 -2.22 -7.31
CA ASP A 227 48.05 -1.00 -7.12
C ASP A 227 47.44 0.15 -7.93
N LYS A 228 47.04 -0.10 -9.18
CA LYS A 228 46.35 0.89 -10.03
C LYS A 228 45.02 1.33 -9.42
N ALA A 229 44.15 0.41 -9.03
CA ALA A 229 42.85 0.70 -8.42
C ALA A 229 42.98 1.46 -7.09
N THR A 230 43.97 1.10 -6.27
CA THR A 230 44.25 1.76 -4.99
C THR A 230 44.75 3.19 -5.21
N ASN A 231 45.62 3.42 -6.20
CA ASN A 231 46.13 4.75 -6.53
C ASN A 231 45.06 5.66 -7.13
N GLU A 232 44.21 5.14 -8.02
CA GLU A 232 43.06 5.89 -8.57
C GLU A 232 42.05 6.28 -7.48
N ALA A 233 41.78 5.39 -6.51
CA ALA A 233 40.92 5.69 -5.36
C ALA A 233 41.53 6.76 -4.44
N LYS A 234 42.84 6.69 -4.16
CA LYS A 234 43.57 7.72 -3.39
C LYS A 234 43.54 9.08 -4.08
N SER A 235 43.73 9.11 -5.41
CA SER A 235 43.68 10.33 -6.20
C SER A 235 42.30 10.99 -6.15
N LYS A 236 41.21 10.22 -6.29
CA LYS A 236 39.83 10.73 -6.21
C LYS A 236 39.48 11.32 -4.84
N HIS A 237 39.98 10.74 -3.75
CA HIS A 237 39.82 11.30 -2.41
C HIS A 237 40.62 12.59 -2.21
N HIS A 238 41.82 12.69 -2.77
CA HIS A 238 42.66 13.89 -2.66
C HIS A 238 42.14 15.05 -3.54
N GLU A 239 41.56 14.75 -4.70
CA GLU A 239 40.87 15.75 -5.55
C GLU A 239 39.57 16.23 -4.92
N SER A 240 38.79 15.35 -4.28
CA SER A 240 37.58 15.75 -3.54
C SER A 240 37.91 16.67 -2.36
N ALA A 241 39.00 16.42 -1.64
CA ALA A 241 39.48 17.30 -0.58
C ALA A 241 40.00 18.66 -1.11
N SER A 242 40.56 18.69 -2.33
CA SER A 242 41.09 19.91 -2.95
C SER A 242 40.01 20.75 -3.65
N GLN A 243 38.94 20.13 -4.15
CA GLN A 243 37.80 20.81 -4.81
C GLN A 243 36.80 21.42 -3.82
N ILE A 244 36.69 20.91 -2.59
CA ILE A 244 35.86 21.54 -1.54
C ILE A 244 36.42 22.93 -1.17
N GLY A 245 37.70 23.19 -1.40
CA GLY A 245 38.31 24.52 -1.22
C GLY A 245 38.06 25.52 -2.36
N LYS A 246 37.48 25.12 -3.51
CA LYS A 246 37.35 25.99 -4.69
C LYS A 246 35.93 26.15 -5.25
N HIS A 247 34.96 25.35 -4.81
CA HIS A 247 33.57 25.42 -5.28
C HIS A 247 32.62 26.26 -4.40
N ALA A 248 33.14 27.19 -3.60
CA ALA A 248 32.30 28.22 -2.97
C ALA A 248 31.95 29.39 -3.92
N LEU A 249 32.54 29.51 -5.11
CA LEU A 249 32.25 30.61 -6.04
C LEU A 249 32.14 30.12 -7.51
N SER A 250 31.11 30.60 -8.20
CA SER A 250 30.71 30.36 -9.61
C SER A 250 29.84 29.11 -9.83
N ALA A 251 28.52 29.28 -9.78
CA ALA A 251 27.65 29.56 -10.94
C ALA A 251 27.44 28.31 -11.81
N ALA A 252 26.29 27.63 -11.68
CA ALA A 252 25.10 27.94 -12.46
C ALA A 252 25.38 27.98 -13.98
N LYS A 253 25.27 26.82 -14.62
CA LYS A 253 24.80 26.69 -16.01
C LYS A 253 24.29 25.26 -16.23
N THR A 254 22.97 25.17 -16.32
CA THR A 254 22.21 24.03 -16.81
C THR A 254 22.60 23.74 -18.27
N GLY A 255 22.86 22.47 -18.58
CA GLY A 255 23.14 22.03 -19.95
C GLY A 255 23.62 20.57 -20.02
N SER A 256 22.67 19.66 -20.27
CA SER A 256 22.82 18.33 -20.88
C SER A 256 24.09 17.52 -20.51
N LEU A 257 24.00 16.72 -19.45
CA LEU A 257 24.95 15.63 -19.21
C LEU A 257 24.46 14.37 -19.95
N SER A 258 25.27 13.88 -20.88
CA SER A 258 24.98 12.72 -21.72
C SER A 258 24.85 11.42 -20.92
N LEU A 259 24.05 10.50 -21.47
CA LEU A 259 23.63 9.21 -20.90
C LEU A 259 24.73 8.27 -20.37
N HIS A 260 26.01 8.57 -20.61
CA HIS A 260 27.13 7.69 -20.24
C HIS A 260 27.39 7.63 -18.73
N ASN A 261 26.98 8.65 -17.97
CA ASN A 261 27.38 8.82 -16.56
C ASN A 261 26.30 8.44 -15.52
N ARG A 262 25.23 7.73 -15.91
CA ARG A 262 24.11 7.43 -14.99
C ARG A 262 24.23 6.07 -14.26
N TRP A 263 25.31 5.33 -14.47
CA TRP A 263 25.58 4.04 -13.83
C TRP A 263 26.29 4.22 -12.48
N ILE A 264 25.58 4.72 -11.48
CA ILE A 264 26.03 4.65 -10.09
C ILE A 264 25.21 3.55 -9.41
N LEU A 265 25.77 2.34 -9.41
CA LEU A 265 25.30 1.24 -8.57
C LEU A 265 25.69 1.56 -7.14
N ASP A 266 24.74 2.05 -6.36
CA ASP A 266 24.79 2.14 -4.91
C ASP A 266 24.80 0.71 -4.34
N THR A 267 26.00 0.19 -4.06
CA THR A 267 26.15 -1.10 -3.38
C THR A 267 26.29 -0.80 -1.91
N GLY A 268 25.16 -0.92 -1.21
CA GLY A 268 24.97 -0.57 0.19
C GLY A 268 26.14 -0.98 1.09
N SER A 269 26.54 -0.01 1.91
CA SER A 269 27.19 -0.25 3.18
C SER A 269 26.55 0.65 4.23
N SER A 270 25.91 -0.02 5.19
CA SER A 270 25.55 0.45 6.53
C SER A 270 24.46 1.52 6.68
N SER A 271 23.25 0.99 6.94
CA SER A 271 22.50 1.34 8.14
C SER A 271 23.41 1.61 9.35
N HIS A 272 23.59 2.89 9.69
CA HIS A 272 23.77 3.35 11.06
C HIS A 272 22.83 4.53 11.26
N SER A 273 21.58 4.22 11.63
CA SER A 273 20.71 5.21 12.26
C SER A 273 21.30 5.50 13.64
N ILE A 274 21.91 6.67 13.76
CA ILE A 274 22.23 7.27 15.05
C ILE A 274 20.90 7.53 15.73
N VAL A 275 20.70 6.89 16.89
CA VAL A 275 19.69 7.26 17.87
C VAL A 275 20.15 8.58 18.48
N HIS A 276 19.31 9.60 18.36
CA HIS A 276 19.29 10.76 19.25
C HIS A 276 17.88 10.90 19.81
#